data_AF-A0A177Y0U1-F1
#
_entry.id   AF-A0A177Y0U1-F1
#
_cell.length_a   1.000
_cell.length_b   1.000
_cell.length_c   1.000
_cell.angle_alpha   90.00
_cell.angle_beta   90.00
_cell.angle_gamma   90.00
#
_symmetry.space_group_name_H-M   'P 1'
#
loop_
_entity.id
_entity.type
_entity.pdbx_description
1 polymer ?
#
loop_
_entity_poly.entity_id
_entity_poly.type
_entity_poly.pdbx_seq_one_letter_code
_entity_poly.pdbx_strand_id
1 'polypeptide(L)'
;MKILYFDINSLLYSKNYIESDNELSVLLDEWRKCFGVNLLDAVPPDMDAIAKLQLIATEAGLLLYPIDPRYNRRHFLERNLFGSDVLAPDADLSIRLGDGDPIRRLVIHASKLDAYWFICGDIGQHGISRHYKNRIFTSDLETGLTDTLLNQILEVVI
;
A
#
# COMPACT_ATOMS: atom_id res chain seq x y z
N MET A 1 -4.59 -0.38 -17.94
CA MET A 1 -3.51 0.11 -17.02
C MET A 1 -3.07 -1.01 -16.09
N LYS A 2 -1.95 -0.88 -15.37
CA LYS A 2 -1.55 -1.83 -14.31
C LYS A 2 -1.51 -1.10 -12.96
N ILE A 3 -2.05 -1.71 -11.90
CA ILE A 3 -2.08 -1.12 -10.55
C ILE A 3 -1.42 -2.07 -9.55
N LEU A 4 -0.48 -1.56 -8.76
CA LEU A 4 0.04 -2.23 -7.57
C LEU A 4 -0.64 -1.64 -6.35
N TYR A 5 -1.48 -2.45 -5.71
CA TYR A 5 -2.11 -2.07 -4.46
C TYR A 5 -1.17 -2.39 -3.32
N PHE A 6 -0.93 -1.42 -2.43
CA PHE A 6 0.08 -1.55 -1.39
C PHE A 6 -0.49 -1.43 0.02
N ASP A 7 -0.02 -2.25 0.96
CA ASP A 7 -0.31 -2.08 2.37
C ASP A 7 0.61 -1.00 2.96
N ILE A 8 -0.01 0.02 3.56
CA ILE A 8 0.69 1.15 4.15
C ILE A 8 1.44 0.70 5.40
N ASN A 9 0.84 -0.18 6.21
CA ASN A 9 1.40 -0.52 7.51
C ASN A 9 2.66 -1.37 7.34
N SER A 10 2.59 -2.44 6.55
CA SER A 10 3.73 -3.32 6.37
C SER A 10 4.87 -2.67 5.59
N LEU A 11 4.57 -1.79 4.62
CA LEU A 11 5.60 -1.24 3.74
C LEU A 11 6.18 0.08 4.22
N LEU A 12 5.36 0.97 4.81
CA LEU A 12 5.79 2.33 5.18
C LEU A 12 6.02 2.49 6.69
N TYR A 13 5.57 1.53 7.49
CA TYR A 13 5.66 1.54 8.95
C TYR A 13 6.10 0.16 9.46
N SER A 14 7.07 -0.46 8.77
CA SER A 14 7.65 -1.72 9.20
C SER A 14 8.24 -1.59 10.59
N LYS A 15 8.30 -2.70 11.32
CA LYS A 15 8.84 -2.69 12.68
C LYS A 15 10.30 -2.23 12.70
N ASN A 16 11.12 -2.68 11.75
CA ASN A 16 12.51 -2.24 11.62
C ASN A 16 12.61 -0.71 11.44
N TYR A 17 11.70 -0.11 10.67
CA TYR A 17 11.65 1.34 10.52
C TYR A 17 11.24 2.02 11.82
N ILE A 18 10.15 1.58 12.44
CA ILE A 18 9.64 2.15 13.70
C ILE A 18 10.64 2.03 14.86
N GLU A 19 11.37 0.91 14.95
CA GLU A 19 12.38 0.67 15.98
C GLU A 19 13.73 1.31 15.67
N SER A 20 13.94 1.82 14.45
CA SER A 20 15.16 2.56 14.09
C SER A 20 15.27 3.90 14.83
N ASP A 21 14.15 4.46 15.27
CA ASP A 21 14.07 5.70 16.02
C ASP A 21 13.04 5.59 17.16
N ASN A 22 13.51 5.81 18.38
CA ASN A 22 12.66 5.77 19.57
C ASN A 22 11.51 6.79 19.49
N GLU A 23 11.70 7.93 18.82
CA GLU A 23 10.65 8.93 18.65
C GLU A 23 9.49 8.38 17.81
N LEU A 24 9.78 7.65 16.73
CA LEU A 24 8.76 7.01 15.89
C LEU A 24 7.94 6.00 16.68
N SER A 25 8.59 5.22 17.53
CA SER A 25 7.91 4.27 18.42
C SER A 25 6.94 4.98 19.38
N VAL A 26 7.35 6.10 19.97
CA VAL A 26 6.49 6.91 20.86
C VAL A 26 5.31 7.50 20.09
N LEU A 27 5.55 8.11 18.94
CA LEU A 27 4.51 8.70 18.09
C LEU A 27 3.48 7.65 17.65
N LEU A 28 3.94 6.44 17.28
CA LEU A 28 3.04 5.35 16.91
C LEU A 28 2.17 4.89 18.09
N ASP A 29 2.75 4.80 19.29
CA ASP A 29 2.01 4.42 20.50
C ASP A 29 1.02 5.51 20.96
N GLU A 30 1.34 6.78 20.75
CA GLU A 30 0.40 7.88 20.96
C GLU A 30 -0.73 7.86 19.93
N TRP A 31 -0.41 7.67 18.66
CA TRP A 31 -1.40 7.56 17.58
C TRP A 31 -2.39 6.41 17.86
N ARG A 32 -1.92 5.26 18.33
CA ARG A 32 -2.78 4.11 18.71
C ARG A 32 -3.81 4.46 19.80
N LYS A 33 -3.54 5.47 20.63
CA LYS A 33 -4.45 5.95 21.68
C LYS A 33 -5.42 7.03 21.17
N CYS A 34 -5.11 7.66 20.04
CA CYS A 34 -5.87 8.75 19.46
C CYS A 34 -6.79 8.26 18.33
N PHE A 35 -8.06 8.00 18.66
CA PHE A 35 -9.04 7.63 17.65
C PHE A 35 -9.33 8.77 16.66
N GLY A 36 -9.28 8.48 15.36
CA GLY A 36 -9.70 9.38 14.30
C GLY A 36 -8.58 10.19 13.63
N VAL A 37 -7.34 10.10 14.11
CA VAL A 37 -6.18 10.74 13.46
C VAL A 37 -5.64 9.80 12.37
N ASN A 38 -5.36 10.34 11.19
CA ASN A 38 -4.74 9.59 10.10
C ASN A 38 -3.27 9.26 10.44
N LEU A 39 -2.83 8.03 10.16
CA LEU A 39 -1.45 7.61 10.49
C LEU A 39 -0.40 8.47 9.77
N LEU A 40 -0.64 8.82 8.51
CA LEU A 40 0.26 9.66 7.70
C LEU A 40 0.39 11.09 8.24
N ASP A 41 -0.49 11.52 9.15
CA ASP A 41 -0.39 12.81 9.84
C ASP A 41 0.31 12.74 11.19
N ALA A 42 0.21 11.59 11.86
CA ALA A 42 0.68 11.43 13.22
C ALA A 42 2.12 10.88 13.29
N VAL A 43 2.49 10.02 12.33
CA VAL A 43 3.78 9.34 12.32
C VAL A 43 4.41 9.52 10.94
N PRO A 44 5.63 10.07 10.85
CA PRO A 44 6.37 10.15 9.59
C PRO A 44 6.49 8.75 8.94
N PRO A 45 6.15 8.58 7.66
CA PRO A 45 6.34 7.32 6.95
C PRO A 45 7.80 7.11 6.55
N ASP A 46 8.18 5.86 6.29
CA ASP A 46 9.47 5.51 5.70
C ASP A 46 9.60 6.10 4.28
N MET A 47 10.37 7.19 4.18
CA MET A 47 10.59 7.89 2.91
C MET A 47 11.47 7.10 1.94
N ASP A 48 12.34 6.21 2.42
CA ASP A 48 13.15 5.35 1.56
C ASP A 48 12.28 4.28 0.92
N ALA A 49 11.36 3.68 1.68
CA ALA A 49 10.36 2.76 1.14
C ALA A 49 9.45 3.43 0.09
N ILE A 50 9.03 4.67 0.34
CA ILE A 50 8.26 5.48 -0.62
C ILE A 50 9.05 5.69 -1.92
N ALA A 51 10.31 6.12 -1.82
CA ALA A 51 11.16 6.37 -2.99
C ALA A 51 11.35 5.10 -3.83
N LYS A 52 11.59 3.96 -3.17
CA LYS A 52 11.70 2.64 -3.81
C LYS A 52 10.39 2.21 -4.49
N LEU A 53 9.24 2.37 -3.85
CA LEU A 53 7.94 2.08 -4.46
C LEU A 53 7.70 2.94 -5.70
N GLN A 54 8.01 4.23 -5.61
CA GLN A 54 7.85 5.16 -6.73
C GLN A 54 8.74 4.81 -7.91
N LEU A 55 10.01 4.47 -7.65
CA LEU A 55 10.96 4.04 -8.67
C LEU A 55 10.44 2.80 -9.40
N ILE A 56 10.06 1.77 -8.65
CA ILE A 56 9.60 0.50 -9.23
C ILE A 56 8.27 0.67 -9.95
N ALA A 57 7.37 1.52 -9.45
CA ALA A 57 6.13 1.84 -10.15
C ALA A 57 6.42 2.46 -11.52
N THR A 58 7.37 3.39 -11.56
CA THR A 58 7.80 4.07 -12.79
C THR A 58 8.45 3.08 -13.77
N GLU A 59 9.41 2.28 -13.30
CA GLU A 59 10.14 1.32 -14.12
C GLU A 59 9.24 0.22 -14.71
N ALA A 60 8.28 -0.28 -13.91
CA ALA A 60 7.39 -1.36 -14.31
C ALA A 60 6.11 -0.87 -15.03
N GLY A 61 5.93 0.44 -15.19
CA GLY A 61 4.71 1.03 -15.75
C GLY A 61 3.46 0.74 -14.93
N LEU A 62 3.59 0.74 -13.60
CA LEU A 62 2.54 0.53 -12.62
C LEU A 62 2.04 1.87 -12.05
N LEU A 63 0.78 1.89 -11.64
CA LEU A 63 0.25 2.91 -10.75
C LEU A 63 0.09 2.35 -9.34
N LEU A 64 0.30 3.15 -8.32
CA LEU A 64 0.20 2.79 -6.91
C LEU A 64 -1.17 3.18 -6.35
N TYR A 65 -1.74 2.34 -5.49
CA TYR A 65 -2.97 2.66 -4.77
C TYR A 65 -3.01 1.96 -3.41
N PRO A 66 -3.49 2.61 -2.33
CA PRO A 66 -3.55 1.95 -1.02
C PRO A 66 -4.56 0.79 -1.00
N ILE A 67 -4.23 -0.29 -0.31
CA ILE A 67 -5.19 -1.37 0.00
C ILE A 67 -6.18 -0.90 1.08
N ASP A 68 -5.67 -0.19 2.08
CA ASP A 68 -6.46 0.21 3.23
C ASP A 68 -7.49 1.29 2.84
N PRO A 69 -8.79 1.02 3.05
CA PRO A 69 -9.87 1.91 2.63
C PRO A 69 -9.93 3.26 3.35
N ARG A 70 -9.17 3.42 4.44
CA ARG A 70 -9.02 4.70 5.16
C ARG A 70 -8.21 5.72 4.36
N TYR A 71 -7.49 5.28 3.33
CA TYR A 71 -6.63 6.10 2.51
C TYR A 71 -7.11 6.08 1.06
N ASN A 72 -6.84 7.16 0.35
CA ASN A 72 -7.15 7.33 -1.07
C ASN A 72 -6.03 8.17 -1.71
N ARG A 73 -6.10 8.36 -3.03
CA ARG A 73 -5.09 9.11 -3.78
C ARG A 73 -4.78 10.47 -3.16
N ARG A 74 -5.80 11.20 -2.72
CA ARG A 74 -5.66 12.55 -2.16
C ARG A 74 -4.79 12.59 -0.90
N HIS A 75 -4.87 11.59 -0.03
CA HIS A 75 -4.07 11.54 1.20
C HIS A 75 -2.56 11.57 0.90
N PHE A 76 -2.12 10.89 -0.15
CA PHE A 76 -0.71 10.85 -0.54
C PHE A 76 -0.26 12.11 -1.27
N LEU A 77 -1.13 12.66 -2.14
CA LEU A 77 -0.84 13.89 -2.88
C LEU A 77 -0.72 15.11 -1.98
N GLU A 78 -1.64 15.28 -1.03
CA GLU A 78 -1.62 16.44 -0.11
C GLU A 78 -0.37 16.46 0.77
N ARG A 79 0.25 15.31 1.00
CA ARG A 79 1.47 15.15 1.80
C ARG A 79 2.74 15.08 0.96
N ASN A 80 2.65 15.23 -0.36
CA ASN A 80 3.76 15.10 -1.31
C ASN A 80 4.54 13.78 -1.16
N LEU A 81 3.85 12.70 -0.78
CA LEU A 81 4.50 11.38 -0.61
C LEU A 81 4.76 10.71 -1.95
N PHE A 82 3.88 10.92 -2.92
CA PHE A 82 4.01 10.35 -4.26
C PHE A 82 3.70 11.40 -5.33
N GLY A 83 4.32 11.24 -6.50
CA GLY A 83 3.95 11.97 -7.71
C GLY A 83 2.52 11.66 -8.17
N SER A 84 1.86 12.63 -8.81
CA SER A 84 0.50 12.44 -9.32
C SER A 84 0.42 11.45 -10.49
N ASP A 85 1.51 11.30 -11.21
CA ASP A 85 1.71 10.37 -12.33
C ASP A 85 1.87 8.92 -11.87
N VAL A 86 2.32 8.68 -10.63
CA VAL A 86 2.57 7.33 -10.11
C VAL A 86 1.42 6.77 -9.28
N LEU A 87 0.39 7.56 -8.96
CA LEU A 87 -0.80 7.09 -8.25
C LEU A 87 -1.92 6.71 -9.23
N ALA A 88 -2.71 5.70 -8.89
CA ALA A 88 -3.95 5.40 -9.61
C ALA A 88 -5.04 6.45 -9.28
N PRO A 89 -5.99 6.71 -10.18
CA PRO A 89 -7.14 7.58 -9.88
C PRO A 89 -8.07 6.91 -8.86
N ASP A 90 -8.78 7.72 -8.07
CA ASP A 90 -9.87 7.21 -7.25
C ASP A 90 -11.04 6.76 -8.15
N ALA A 91 -11.83 5.78 -7.70
CA ALA A 91 -13.07 5.37 -8.36
C ALA A 91 -14.24 5.34 -7.37
N ASP A 92 -15.44 5.68 -7.84
CA ASP A 92 -16.67 5.53 -7.05
C ASP A 92 -17.06 4.04 -6.97
N LEU A 93 -16.80 3.44 -5.82
CA LEU A 93 -17.03 2.03 -5.55
C LEU A 93 -18.42 1.87 -4.95
N SER A 94 -19.35 1.31 -5.72
CA SER A 94 -20.68 0.92 -5.22
C SER A 94 -20.58 -0.32 -4.32
N ILE A 95 -20.09 -0.13 -3.10
CA ILE A 95 -19.90 -1.19 -2.10
C ILE A 95 -21.10 -1.21 -1.15
N ARG A 96 -21.58 -2.40 -0.80
CA ARG A 96 -22.69 -2.55 0.16
C ARG A 96 -22.25 -2.09 1.54
N LEU A 97 -23.17 -1.47 2.29
CA LEU A 97 -22.91 -1.07 3.67
C LEU A 97 -22.48 -2.30 4.50
N GLY A 98 -21.35 -2.19 5.21
CA GLY A 98 -20.77 -3.28 6.00
C GLY A 98 -19.82 -4.23 5.25
N ASP A 99 -19.68 -4.08 3.93
CA ASP A 99 -18.70 -4.82 3.13
C ASP A 99 -17.35 -4.10 3.13
N GLY A 100 -16.58 -4.31 4.19
CA GLY A 100 -15.27 -3.67 4.41
C GLY A 100 -14.08 -4.47 3.87
N ASP A 101 -14.29 -5.57 3.16
CA ASP A 101 -13.22 -6.46 2.69
C ASP A 101 -12.27 -5.72 1.73
N PRO A 102 -11.00 -5.49 2.11
CA PRO A 102 -10.06 -4.72 1.29
C PRO A 102 -9.79 -5.36 -0.09
N ILE A 103 -9.79 -6.69 -0.17
CA ILE A 103 -9.55 -7.43 -1.43
C ILE A 103 -10.72 -7.24 -2.37
N ARG A 104 -11.95 -7.36 -1.88
CA ARG A 104 -13.14 -7.13 -2.71
C ARG A 104 -13.16 -5.69 -3.24
N ARG A 105 -12.84 -4.71 -2.39
CA ARG A 105 -12.77 -3.29 -2.78
C ARG A 105 -11.74 -3.06 -3.89
N LEU A 106 -10.56 -3.64 -3.73
CA LEU A 106 -9.50 -3.62 -4.75
C LEU A 106 -9.97 -4.22 -6.07
N VAL A 107 -10.64 -5.37 -6.06
CA VAL A 107 -11.11 -6.02 -7.30
C VAL A 107 -12.16 -5.17 -8.01
N ILE A 108 -13.08 -4.55 -7.27
CA ILE A 108 -14.08 -3.63 -7.83
C ILE A 108 -13.38 -2.38 -8.39
N HIS A 109 -12.42 -1.82 -7.67
CA HIS A 109 -11.65 -0.65 -8.10
C HIS A 109 -10.88 -0.93 -9.40
N ALA A 110 -10.14 -2.03 -9.45
CA ALA A 110 -9.42 -2.45 -10.65
C ALA A 110 -10.36 -2.69 -11.83
N SER A 111 -11.51 -3.34 -11.60
CA SER A 111 -12.52 -3.57 -12.64
C SER A 111 -13.13 -2.27 -13.17
N LYS A 112 -13.40 -1.29 -12.30
CA LYS A 112 -13.92 0.03 -12.70
C LYS A 112 -12.96 0.80 -13.57
N LEU A 113 -11.65 0.62 -13.36
CA LEU A 113 -10.59 1.29 -14.11
C LEU A 113 -10.07 0.47 -15.31
N ASP A 114 -10.67 -0.68 -15.60
CA ASP A 114 -10.17 -1.64 -16.61
C ASP A 114 -8.65 -1.90 -16.43
N ALA A 115 -8.29 -2.18 -15.18
CA ALA A 115 -6.91 -2.32 -14.74
C ALA A 115 -6.54 -3.78 -14.47
N TYR A 116 -5.36 -4.17 -14.95
CA TYR A 116 -4.66 -5.32 -14.39
C TYR A 116 -4.11 -4.95 -13.01
N TRP A 117 -4.07 -5.88 -12.08
CA TRP A 117 -3.76 -5.55 -10.68
C TRP A 117 -2.84 -6.55 -10.01
N PHE A 118 -2.06 -6.02 -9.06
CA PHE A 118 -1.14 -6.71 -8.18
C PHE A 118 -1.31 -6.19 -6.75
N ILE A 119 -0.80 -6.92 -5.78
CA ILE A 119 -0.89 -6.60 -4.35
C ILE A 119 0.51 -6.73 -3.75
N CYS A 120 0.92 -5.77 -2.93
CA CYS A 120 2.16 -5.79 -2.16
C CYS A 120 1.90 -5.45 -0.69
N GLY A 121 2.35 -6.30 0.23
CA GLY A 121 2.29 -6.03 1.67
C GLY A 121 1.87 -7.23 2.51
N ASP A 122 1.61 -6.99 3.80
CA ASP A 122 1.04 -7.99 4.70
C ASP A 122 -0.48 -8.02 4.60
N ILE A 123 -0.97 -8.86 3.71
CA ILE A 123 -2.41 -9.06 3.47
C ILE A 123 -3.01 -10.19 4.30
N GLY A 124 -2.24 -10.79 5.21
CA GLY A 124 -2.63 -11.97 5.98
C GLY A 124 -3.08 -13.14 5.10
N GLN A 125 -3.59 -14.21 5.72
CA GLN A 125 -4.25 -15.31 5.00
C GLN A 125 -5.69 -14.95 4.57
N HIS A 126 -6.00 -13.68 4.30
CA HIS A 126 -7.35 -13.18 4.08
C HIS A 126 -7.89 -13.52 2.68
N GLY A 127 -7.99 -14.81 2.39
CA GLY A 127 -8.96 -15.33 1.43
C GLY A 127 -8.62 -15.12 -0.04
N ILE A 128 -7.43 -14.62 -0.39
CA ILE A 128 -7.02 -14.58 -1.78
C ILE A 128 -6.80 -16.02 -2.26
N SER A 129 -7.72 -16.49 -3.08
CA SER A 129 -7.71 -17.87 -3.57
C SER A 129 -6.39 -18.22 -4.24
N ARG A 130 -6.02 -19.52 -4.23
CA ARG A 130 -4.83 -20.04 -4.92
C ARG A 130 -4.71 -19.59 -6.40
N HIS A 131 -5.79 -19.11 -7.00
CA HIS A 131 -5.83 -18.62 -8.38
C HIS A 131 -5.10 -17.28 -8.61
N TYR A 132 -4.78 -16.52 -7.56
CA TYR A 132 -4.12 -15.20 -7.71
C TYR A 132 -2.70 -15.15 -7.17
N LYS A 133 -2.03 -16.29 -6.96
CA LYS A 133 -0.68 -16.35 -6.39
C LYS A 133 0.34 -15.47 -7.13
N ASN A 134 0.26 -15.39 -8.45
CA ASN A 134 1.18 -14.60 -9.28
C ASN A 134 0.86 -13.08 -9.28
N ARG A 135 -0.06 -12.63 -8.41
CA ARG A 135 -0.43 -11.22 -8.27
C ARG A 135 -0.13 -10.69 -6.88
N ILE A 136 0.50 -11.49 -6.02
CA ILE A 136 0.68 -11.21 -4.60
C ILE A 136 2.17 -11.21 -4.28
N PHE A 137 2.64 -10.09 -3.76
CA PHE A 137 3.99 -9.90 -3.25
C PHE A 137 3.89 -9.68 -1.75
N THR A 138 4.27 -10.70 -0.98
CA THR A 138 4.10 -10.64 0.49
C THR A 138 5.31 -9.93 1.08
N SER A 139 5.07 -8.85 1.82
CA SER A 139 6.09 -8.31 2.74
C SER A 139 5.82 -8.88 4.13
N ASP A 140 6.86 -9.00 4.95
CA ASP A 140 6.66 -9.16 6.38
C ASP A 140 6.45 -7.77 7.02
N LEU A 141 5.77 -7.74 8.17
CA LEU A 141 5.63 -6.52 8.98
C LEU A 141 6.96 -6.11 9.63
N GLU A 142 7.92 -7.03 9.70
CA GLU A 142 9.20 -6.81 10.38
C GLU A 142 10.14 -5.94 9.54
N THR A 143 10.38 -6.32 8.28
CA THR A 143 11.39 -5.72 7.40
C THR A 143 10.81 -4.72 6.40
N GLY A 144 9.54 -4.84 6.06
CA GLY A 144 8.87 -3.96 5.10
C GLY A 144 9.34 -4.15 3.66
N LEU A 145 9.63 -3.05 2.97
CA LEU A 145 9.98 -3.08 1.54
C LEU A 145 11.46 -3.41 1.33
N THR A 146 11.74 -4.66 0.96
CA THR A 146 13.10 -5.16 0.70
C THR A 146 13.43 -5.21 -0.78
N ASP A 147 14.71 -5.13 -1.13
CA ASP A 147 15.16 -5.22 -2.53
C ASP A 147 14.79 -6.57 -3.18
N THR A 148 14.72 -7.65 -2.40
CA THR A 148 14.21 -8.95 -2.85
C THR A 148 12.74 -8.85 -3.29
N LEU A 149 11.90 -8.15 -2.52
CA LEU A 149 10.49 -7.94 -2.85
C LEU A 149 10.35 -7.08 -4.12
N LEU A 150 11.19 -6.07 -4.27
CA LEU A 150 11.22 -5.22 -5.48
C LEU A 150 11.57 -6.04 -6.73
N ASN A 151 12.58 -6.89 -6.65
CA ASN A 151 12.98 -7.75 -7.76
C ASN A 151 11.86 -8.73 -8.15
N GLN A 152 11.15 -9.29 -7.17
CA GLN A 152 9.98 -10.15 -7.45
C GLN A 152 8.87 -9.40 -8.20
N ILE A 153 8.63 -8.13 -7.85
CA ILE A 153 7.65 -7.29 -8.55
C ILE A 153 8.10 -7.11 -10.01
N LEU A 154 9.36 -6.74 -10.24
CA LEU A 154 9.88 -6.52 -11.59
C LEU A 154 9.80 -7.78 -12.46
N GLU A 155 10.23 -8.94 -11.93
CA GLU A 155 10.23 -10.23 -12.65
C GLU A 155 8.85 -10.68 -13.13
N VAL A 156 7.80 -10.30 -12.41
CA VAL A 156 6.42 -10.72 -12.70
C VAL A 156 5.68 -9.70 -13.56
N VAL A 157 6.03 -8.42 -13.44
CA VAL A 157 5.28 -7.32 -14.08
C VAL A 157 5.83 -6.97 -15.46
N ILE A 158 7.13 -7.15 -15.69
CA ILE A 158 7.86 -6.89 -16.93
C ILE A 158 7.90 -8.15 -17.79
#